data_AF-A0AAP4PZW0-F1
#
_entry.id   AF-A0AAP4PZW0-F1
#
_cell.length_a   1.000
_cell.length_b   1.000
_cell.length_c   1.000
_cell.angle_alpha   90.00
_cell.angle_beta   90.00
_cell.angle_gamma   90.00
#
_symmetry.space_group_name_H-M   'P 1'
#
loop_
_entity.id
_entity.type
_entity.pdbx_description
1 polymer ?
#
loop_
_entity_poly.entity_id
_entity_poly.type
_entity_poly.pdbx_seq_one_letter_code
_entity_poly.pdbx_strand_id
1 'polypeptide(L)' 'MKQTLEYNKDKGTISLCTYSDDGFCESELDITDKVTTLVLDKLYDDYNLDDGDELLITKASKKKKKSKITL' A
#
# COMPACT_ATOMS: atom_id res chain seq x y z
N MET A 1 -23.77 6.15 6.72
CA MET A 1 -22.40 5.81 7.16
C MET A 1 -21.58 5.34 5.98
N LYS A 2 -20.35 5.86 5.82
CA LYS A 2 -19.43 5.56 4.72
C LYS A 2 -18.10 5.07 5.27
N GLN A 3 -17.52 4.04 4.64
CA GLN A 3 -16.20 3.53 5.02
C GLN A 3 -15.17 3.78 3.92
N THR A 4 -13.95 4.14 4.31
CA THR A 4 -12.83 4.37 3.40
C THR A 4 -11.56 3.70 3.94
N LEU A 5 -10.72 3.25 3.00
CA LEU A 5 -9.38 2.77 3.27
C LEU A 5 -8.42 3.91 2.98
N GLU A 6 -7.72 4.39 4.00
CA GLU A 6 -6.88 5.58 3.90
C GLU A 6 -5.45 5.27 4.31
N TYR A 7 -4.49 5.75 3.51
CA TYR A 7 -3.08 5.62 3.81
C TYR A 7 -2.56 6.92 4.41
N ASN A 8 -2.12 6.84 5.67
CA ASN A 8 -1.46 7.94 6.36
C ASN A 8 0.04 7.91 6.04
N LYS A 9 0.51 8.87 5.24
CA LYS A 9 1.92 8.95 4.83
C LYS A 9 2.89 9.27 5.97
N ASP A 10 2.43 10.03 6.98
CA ASP A 10 3.27 10.47 8.08
C ASP A 10 3.49 9.36 9.10
N LYS A 11 2.44 8.56 9.36
CA LYS A 11 2.50 7.40 10.27
C LYS A 11 2.91 6.11 9.55
N GLY A 12 2.79 6.06 8.23
CA GLY A 12 3.01 4.86 7.43
C GLY A 12 1.94 3.79 7.62
N THR A 13 0.76 4.14 8.15
CA THR A 13 -0.31 3.19 8.48
C THR A 13 -1.45 3.24 7.47
N ILE A 14 -2.18 2.13 7.36
CA ILE A 14 -3.43 2.02 6.60
C ILE A 14 -4.57 1.88 7.60
N SER A 15 -5.49 2.85 7.58
CA SER A 15 -6.63 2.89 8.48
C SER A 15 -7.94 2.63 7.73
N LEU A 16 -8.86 1.90 8.37
CA LEU A 16 -10.26 1.85 7.99
C LEU A 16 -10.99 2.96 8.75
N CYS A 17 -11.39 3.99 8.02
CA CYS A 17 -12.09 5.14 8.58
C CYS A 17 -13.60 4.96 8.33
N THR A 18 -14.41 5.19 9.37
CA THR A 18 -15.87 5.24 9.25
C THR A 18 -16.33 6.66 9.48
N TYR A 19 -17.05 7.18 8.50
CA TYR A 19 -17.60 8.53 8.50
C TYR A 19 -19.11 8.49 8.63
N SER A 20 -19.63 9.41 9.42
CA SER A 20 -21.05 9.75 9.47
C SER A 20 -21.51 10.38 8.15
N ASP A 21 -22.82 10.48 7.96
CA ASP A 21 -23.41 11.02 6.71
C ASP A 21 -23.18 12.52 6.53
N ASP A 22 -22.86 13.24 7.61
CA ASP A 22 -22.43 14.64 7.61
C ASP A 22 -20.90 14.82 7.40
N GLY A 23 -20.16 13.71 7.27
CA GLY A 23 -18.75 13.70 6.87
C GLY A 23 -17.73 13.79 8.00
N PHE A 24 -18.14 13.72 9.27
CA PHE A 24 -17.20 13.61 10.39
C PHE A 24 -16.66 12.19 10.52
N CYS A 25 -15.38 12.07 10.92
CA CYS A 25 -14.78 10.77 11.22
C CYS A 25 -15.27 10.30 12.59
N GLU A 26 -16.04 9.21 12.62
CA GLU A 26 -16.55 8.63 13.86
C GLU A 26 -15.58 7.60 14.44
N SER A 27 -14.87 6.87 13.58
CA SER A 27 -13.86 5.91 14.02
C SER A 27 -12.75 5.73 12.99
N GLU A 28 -11.55 5.48 13.52
CA GLU A 28 -10.36 5.13 12.77
C GLU A 28 -9.80 3.84 13.37
N LEU A 29 -9.66 2.80 12.56
CA LEU A 29 -9.07 1.53 12.96
C LEU A 29 -7.82 1.26 12.11
N ASP A 30 -6.66 1.14 12.76
CA ASP A 30 -5.44 0.68 12.09
C ASP A 30 -5.60 -0.79 11.66
N ILE A 31 -5.48 -1.04 10.36
CA ILE A 31 -5.58 -2.35 9.74
C ILE A 31 -4.33 -2.69 8.91
N THR A 32 -3.21 -2.01 9.15
CA THR A 32 -1.97 -2.13 8.40
C THR A 32 -1.52 -3.59 8.27
N ASP A 33 -1.50 -4.32 9.39
CA ASP A 33 -1.08 -5.74 9.40
C ASP A 33 -1.99 -6.60 8.53
N LYS A 34 -3.32 -6.43 8.66
CA LYS A 34 -4.31 -7.21 7.91
C LYS A 34 -4.17 -6.98 6.40
N VAL A 35 -4.01 -5.72 5.99
CA VAL A 35 -3.82 -5.38 4.57
C VAL A 35 -2.49 -5.90 4.06
N THR A 36 -1.42 -5.80 4.85
CA THR A 36 -0.09 -6.28 4.47
C THR A 36 -0.08 -7.79 4.29
N THR A 37 -0.67 -8.54 5.22
CA THR A 37 -0.81 -10.01 5.11
C THR A 37 -1.59 -10.39 3.85
N LEU A 38 -2.74 -9.78 3.60
CA LEU A 38 -3.53 -10.07 2.39
C LEU A 38 -2.76 -9.79 1.09
N VAL A 39 -1.95 -8.73 1.05
CA VAL A 39 -1.12 -8.40 -0.11
C VAL A 39 0.01 -9.42 -0.27
N LEU A 40 0.66 -9.84 0.83
CA LEU A 40 1.69 -10.87 0.78
C LEU A 40 1.11 -12.20 0.32
N ASP A 41 0.02 -12.69 0.91
CA ASP A 41 -0.64 -13.94 0.52
C ASP A 41 -0.91 -13.96 -0.99
N LYS A 42 -1.49 -12.87 -1.51
CA LYS A 42 -1.74 -12.75 -2.94
C LYS A 42 -0.47 -12.77 -3.79
N LEU A 43 0.61 -12.13 -3.34
CA LEU A 43 1.89 -12.15 -4.05
C LEU A 43 2.53 -13.53 -4.02
N TYR A 44 2.42 -14.28 -2.93
CA TYR A 44 2.91 -15.67 -2.88
C TYR A 44 2.11 -16.55 -3.86
N ASP A 45 0.79 -16.42 -3.88
CA ASP A 45 -0.09 -17.13 -4.84
C ASP A 45 0.22 -16.74 -6.30
N ASP A 46 0.27 -15.45 -6.62
CA ASP A 46 0.46 -14.94 -7.98
C ASP A 46 1.81 -15.35 -8.59
N TYR A 47 2.83 -15.53 -7.74
CA TYR A 47 4.18 -15.94 -8.15
C TYR A 47 4.49 -17.42 -7.88
N ASN A 48 3.52 -18.20 -7.38
CA ASN A 48 3.65 -19.61 -6.99
C ASN A 48 4.86 -19.86 -6.05
N LEU A 49 4.98 -19.02 -5.02
CA LEU A 49 6.02 -19.12 -4.00
C LEU A 49 5.57 -20.03 -2.88
N ASP A 50 6.53 -20.71 -2.25
CA ASP A 50 6.29 -21.59 -1.11
C ASP A 50 6.65 -20.89 0.21
N ASP A 51 6.19 -21.48 1.31
CA ASP A 51 6.52 -21.00 2.66
C ASP A 51 8.05 -21.00 2.86
N GLY A 52 8.59 -19.81 3.15
CA GLY A 52 10.04 -19.61 3.34
C GLY A 52 10.76 -18.99 2.13
N ASP A 53 10.10 -18.86 0.99
CA ASP A 53 10.62 -18.05 -0.12
C ASP A 53 10.63 -16.56 0.24
N GLU A 54 11.56 -15.80 -0.36
CA GLU A 54 11.73 -14.36 -0.11
C GLU A 54 11.27 -13.50 -1.30
N LEU A 55 10.53 -12.43 -1.00
CA LEU A 55 10.07 -11.44 -1.99
C LEU A 55 10.88 -10.13 -1.90
N LEU A 56 11.54 -9.76 -3.02
CA LEU A 56 12.18 -8.46 -3.17
C LEU A 56 11.32 -7.50 -4.00
N ILE A 57 10.67 -6.54 -3.33
CA ILE A 57 9.87 -5.50 -4.00
C ILE A 57 10.74 -4.26 -4.25
N THR A 58 10.95 -3.92 -5.52
CA THR A 58 11.71 -2.71 -5.90
C THR A 58 10.85 -1.73 -6.69
N LYS A 59 10.94 -0.46 -6.33
CA LYS A 59 10.32 0.61 -7.11
C LYS A 59 11.21 0.93 -8.31
N ALA A 60 10.71 0.68 -9.52
CA ALA A 60 11.40 1.08 -10.74
C ALA A 60 11.65 2.59 -10.72
N SER A 61 12.91 3.00 -10.64
CA SER A 61 13.29 4.39 -10.83
C SER A 61 13.21 4.68 -12.32
N LYS A 62 12.32 5.61 -12.73
CA LYS A 62 12.30 6.11 -14.11
C LYS A 62 13.71 6.60 -14.44
N LYS A 63 14.47 5.86 -15.27
CA LYS A 63 15.75 6.34 -15.80
C LYS A 63 15.46 7.68 -16.47
N LYS A 64 15.92 8.79 -15.89
CA LYS A 64 15.95 10.08 -16.61
C LYS A 64 16.74 9.82 -17.89
N LYS A 65 16.07 9.89 -19.05
CA LYS A 65 16.72 9.81 -20.36
C LYS A 65 17.78 10.92 -20.35
N LYS A 66 19.06 10.57 -20.24
CA LYS A 66 20.15 11.54 -20.39
C LYS A 66 20.11 11.99 -21.84
N SER A 67 19.38 13.06 -22.13
CA SER A 67 19.54 13.76 -23.41
C SER A 67 20.97 14.27 -23.42
N LYS A 68 21.84 13.63 -24.21
CA LYS A 68 23.14 14.20 -24.56
C LYS A 68 22.84 15.53 -25.27
N ILE A 69 23.08 16.64 -24.58
CA ILE A 69 23.21 17.94 -25.25
C ILE A 69 24.59 17.88 -25.90
N THR A 70 24.63 17.72 -27.21
CA THR A 70 25.83 17.95 -27.99
C THR A 70 25.93 19.46 -28.20
N LEU A 71 27.00 20.07 -27.67
CA LEU A 71 27.34 21.48 -27.88
C LEU A 71 27.82 21.70 -29.32
#